data_AF-A0A8J7EQF4-F1
#
_entry.id   AF-A0A8J7EQF4-F1
#
_cell.length_a   1.000
_cell.length_b   1.000
_cell.length_c   1.000
_cell.angle_alpha   90.00
_cell.angle_beta   90.00
_cell.angle_gamma   90.00
#
_symmetry.space_group_name_H-M   'P 1'
#
loop_
_entity.id
_entity.type
_entity.pdbx_description
1 polymer ?
#
loop_
_entity_poly.entity_id
_entity_poly.type
_entity_poly.pdbx_seq_one_letter_code
_entity_poly.pdbx_strand_id
1 'polypeptide(L)'
;MFDFSFAGQYRVQSRYSFAFSTLEGVWLKRECGLLSADQVNDALVSHSQLVGSARVALRPAIVTRRSGKFESEPDILYKHEFFVPVKGTSAMAENIIDVLKAVVNWHDREKFLRLLFYDDYYDVITTRLENLKLVVANEYYLHEAGHFLGYDVLNKYGDGYFSLGGKVAWSLIYLEELRADLHAFGFGVQLLAAEQAVKIFLYNLALRFGVHRQGIVTANIAPYGLVPYMLFCILREIGYLSVIWSHGQPVLTFSDATTDGILQVMRECAAIAESQMTAPELYTQDSMECALIAAAYVRQKLEDSNAVEEFSLLMRQPFSE
;
A
#
# COMPACT_ATOMS: atom_id res chain seq x y z
N MET A 1 -12.03 -24.41 -16.07
CA MET A 1 -10.68 -24.53 -16.67
C MET A 1 -9.84 -23.43 -16.05
N PHE A 2 -8.63 -23.74 -15.59
CA PHE A 2 -7.69 -22.77 -15.01
C PHE A 2 -6.66 -22.38 -16.07
N ASP A 3 -6.24 -21.11 -16.08
CA ASP A 3 -5.15 -20.66 -16.96
C ASP A 3 -3.78 -21.03 -16.37
N PHE A 4 -3.71 -21.15 -15.04
CA PHE A 4 -2.50 -21.56 -14.33
C PHE A 4 -2.82 -22.45 -13.13
N SER A 5 -1.85 -23.28 -12.76
CA SER A 5 -1.82 -24.05 -11.52
C SER A 5 -0.36 -24.15 -11.05
N PHE A 6 -0.09 -23.62 -9.87
CA PHE A 6 1.23 -23.65 -9.23
C PHE A 6 1.18 -24.57 -8.01
N ALA A 7 2.20 -25.42 -7.87
CA ALA A 7 2.40 -26.26 -6.69
C ALA A 7 3.89 -26.30 -6.34
N GLY A 8 4.22 -26.00 -5.08
CA GLY A 8 5.59 -25.75 -4.65
C GLY A 8 5.71 -25.51 -3.15
N GLN A 9 6.93 -25.22 -2.71
CA GLN A 9 7.20 -24.67 -1.39
C GLN A 9 7.11 -23.15 -1.48
N TYR A 10 6.30 -22.53 -0.62
CA TYR A 10 6.18 -21.08 -0.54
C TYR A 10 6.47 -20.59 0.88
N ARG A 11 7.09 -19.40 0.99
CA ARG A 11 7.16 -18.63 2.23
C ARG A 11 6.66 -17.21 1.97
N VAL A 12 6.10 -16.56 2.98
CA VAL A 12 5.83 -15.11 2.91
C VAL A 12 7.08 -14.33 3.35
N GLN A 13 7.17 -13.06 2.96
CA GLN A 13 8.35 -12.21 3.19
C GLN A 13 8.77 -12.16 4.67
N SER A 14 7.80 -12.06 5.56
CA SER A 14 7.98 -11.93 7.02
C SER A 14 8.32 -13.25 7.73
N ARG A 15 8.41 -14.38 6.99
CA ARG A 15 8.65 -15.71 7.55
C ARG A 15 9.86 -16.36 6.90
N TYR A 16 10.60 -17.12 7.72
CA TYR A 16 11.74 -17.92 7.28
C TYR A 16 11.34 -19.33 6.82
N SER A 17 10.19 -19.84 7.27
CA SER A 17 9.75 -21.21 6.99
C SER A 17 8.94 -21.30 5.70
N PHE A 18 9.35 -22.25 4.87
CA PHE A 18 8.59 -22.68 3.71
C PHE A 18 7.53 -23.71 4.11
N ALA A 19 6.40 -23.71 3.40
CA ALA A 19 5.44 -24.80 3.45
C ALA A 19 4.91 -25.14 2.06
N PHE A 20 4.52 -26.39 1.87
CA PHE A 20 3.87 -26.81 0.63
C PHE A 20 2.57 -26.02 0.44
N SER A 21 2.45 -25.39 -0.72
CA SER A 21 1.36 -24.47 -1.04
C SER A 21 0.97 -24.60 -2.51
N THR A 22 -0.31 -24.42 -2.80
CA THR A 22 -0.84 -24.45 -4.17
C THR A 22 -1.68 -23.23 -4.48
N LEU A 23 -1.67 -22.84 -5.76
CA LEU A 23 -2.40 -21.67 -6.27
C LEU A 23 -2.99 -22.00 -7.64
N GLU A 24 -4.33 -21.92 -7.78
CA GLU A 24 -5.01 -22.17 -9.07
C GLU A 24 -5.99 -21.03 -9.40
N GLY A 25 -5.98 -20.61 -10.66
CA GLY A 25 -6.81 -19.49 -11.08
C GLY A 25 -6.75 -19.19 -12.57
N VAL A 26 -7.27 -18.02 -12.91
CA VAL A 26 -7.21 -17.44 -14.24
C VAL A 26 -6.54 -16.07 -14.16
N TRP A 27 -5.84 -15.69 -15.21
CA TRP A 27 -5.25 -14.36 -15.26
C TRP A 27 -6.37 -13.32 -15.39
N LEU A 28 -6.26 -12.20 -14.69
CA LEU A 28 -7.21 -11.10 -14.91
C LEU A 28 -7.07 -10.66 -16.37
N LYS A 29 -8.16 -10.72 -17.13
CA LYS A 29 -8.15 -10.37 -18.54
C LYS A 29 -7.93 -8.88 -18.68
N ARG A 30 -7.38 -8.46 -19.83
CA ARG A 30 -7.31 -7.04 -20.17
C ARG A 30 -8.73 -6.48 -20.24
N GLU A 31 -9.04 -5.58 -19.33
CA GLU A 31 -10.29 -4.82 -19.26
C GLU A 31 -9.98 -3.33 -19.52
N CYS A 32 -10.99 -2.56 -19.93
CA CYS A 32 -10.81 -1.12 -20.14
C CYS A 32 -10.36 -0.44 -18.84
N GLY A 33 -9.21 0.24 -18.89
CA GLY A 33 -8.61 0.93 -17.74
C GLY A 33 -7.81 0.03 -16.79
N LEU A 34 -7.58 -1.24 -17.11
CA LEU A 34 -6.58 -2.05 -16.41
C LEU A 34 -5.20 -1.66 -16.94
N LEU A 35 -4.32 -1.22 -16.05
CA LEU A 35 -2.93 -0.95 -16.38
C LEU A 35 -2.20 -2.26 -16.69
N SER A 36 -1.27 -2.18 -17.64
CA SER A 36 -0.29 -3.23 -17.90
C SER A 36 1.06 -2.87 -17.28
N ALA A 37 1.87 -3.89 -16.98
CA ALA A 37 3.24 -3.69 -16.54
C ALA A 37 4.05 -2.83 -17.53
N ASP A 38 3.82 -2.97 -18.85
CA ASP A 38 4.49 -2.15 -19.87
C ASP A 38 4.17 -0.67 -19.70
N GLN A 39 2.88 -0.30 -19.58
CA GLN A 39 2.47 1.10 -19.39
C GLN A 39 3.07 1.72 -18.12
N VAL A 40 3.11 0.96 -17.03
CA VAL A 40 3.67 1.41 -15.75
C VAL A 40 5.18 1.56 -15.84
N ASN A 41 5.87 0.60 -16.47
CA ASN A 41 7.32 0.67 -16.65
C ASN A 41 7.74 1.78 -17.62
N ASP A 42 6.97 2.06 -18.67
CA ASP A 42 7.22 3.19 -19.56
C ASP A 42 7.12 4.53 -18.81
N ALA A 43 6.10 4.66 -17.95
CA ALA A 43 5.95 5.83 -17.08
C ALA A 43 7.12 5.95 -16.09
N LEU A 44 7.51 4.84 -15.45
CA LEU A 44 8.62 4.79 -14.52
C LEU A 44 9.93 5.21 -15.17
N VAL A 45 10.24 4.69 -16.37
CA VAL A 45 11.45 5.04 -17.14
C VAL A 45 11.47 6.51 -17.55
N SER A 46 10.30 7.12 -17.74
CA SER A 46 10.18 8.56 -18.03
C SER A 46 10.27 9.45 -16.78
N HIS A 47 10.23 8.87 -15.58
CA HIS A 47 10.20 9.62 -14.33
C HIS A 47 11.60 10.16 -13.97
N SER A 48 11.69 11.47 -13.69
CA SER A 48 12.97 12.14 -13.43
C SER A 48 13.73 11.63 -12.20
N GLN A 49 13.00 11.03 -11.25
CA GLN A 49 13.56 10.47 -10.02
C GLN A 49 13.86 8.97 -10.08
N LEU A 50 13.65 8.29 -11.22
CA LEU A 50 14.08 6.90 -11.33
C LEU A 50 15.61 6.83 -11.28
N VAL A 51 16.15 6.09 -10.31
CA VAL A 51 17.58 5.75 -10.25
C VAL A 51 17.72 4.27 -10.57
N GLY A 52 18.39 3.96 -11.68
CA GLY A 52 18.64 2.58 -12.11
C GLY A 52 17.67 2.05 -13.16
N SER A 53 17.45 0.74 -13.16
CA SER A 53 16.73 0.02 -14.21
C SER A 53 15.73 -1.02 -13.66
N ALA A 54 15.31 -0.85 -12.41
CA ALA A 54 14.30 -1.71 -11.80
C ALA A 54 12.98 -1.62 -12.58
N ARG A 55 12.24 -2.73 -12.58
CA ARG A 55 10.99 -2.85 -13.33
C ARG A 55 9.93 -3.54 -12.49
N VAL A 56 8.71 -3.05 -12.65
CA VAL A 56 7.50 -3.66 -12.10
C VAL A 56 7.23 -4.96 -12.85
N ALA A 57 7.29 -6.09 -12.14
CA ALA A 57 7.03 -7.43 -12.65
C ALA A 57 5.89 -8.09 -11.86
N LEU A 58 4.67 -7.72 -12.20
CA LEU A 58 3.44 -8.14 -11.52
C LEU A 58 2.39 -8.59 -12.51
N ARG A 59 1.55 -9.54 -12.09
CA ARG A 59 0.34 -9.91 -12.82
C ARG A 59 -0.84 -10.16 -11.90
N PRO A 60 -1.97 -9.47 -12.12
CA PRO A 60 -3.20 -9.71 -11.38
C PRO A 60 -3.86 -11.03 -11.82
N ALA A 61 -4.38 -11.76 -10.84
CA ALA A 61 -5.02 -13.06 -11.04
C ALA A 61 -6.29 -13.20 -10.22
N ILE A 62 -7.31 -13.83 -10.81
CA ILE A 62 -8.48 -14.31 -10.09
C ILE A 62 -8.15 -15.73 -9.60
N VAL A 63 -7.60 -15.80 -8.39
CA VAL A 63 -7.27 -17.06 -7.74
C VAL A 63 -8.53 -17.66 -7.13
N THR A 64 -8.88 -18.86 -7.56
CA THR A 64 -10.09 -19.57 -7.11
C THR A 64 -9.81 -20.65 -6.08
N ARG A 65 -8.57 -21.15 -6.02
CA ARG A 65 -8.13 -22.17 -5.07
C ARG A 65 -6.76 -21.82 -4.53
N ARG A 66 -6.62 -21.97 -3.22
CA ARG A 66 -5.40 -21.73 -2.44
C ARG A 66 -5.22 -22.89 -1.48
N SER A 67 -3.99 -23.20 -1.13
CA SER A 67 -3.67 -24.04 0.02
C SER A 67 -2.35 -23.63 0.65
N GLY A 68 -2.12 -24.07 1.89
CA GLY A 68 -0.88 -23.78 2.61
C GLY A 68 -0.74 -22.28 2.89
N LYS A 69 0.45 -21.73 2.64
CA LYS A 69 0.77 -20.32 2.95
C LYS A 69 -0.03 -19.31 2.14
N PHE A 70 -0.41 -19.63 0.90
CA PHE A 70 -1.26 -18.76 0.09
C PHE A 70 -2.67 -18.58 0.69
N GLU A 71 -3.16 -19.58 1.42
CA GLU A 71 -4.46 -19.55 2.08
C GLU A 71 -4.37 -18.96 3.49
N SER A 72 -3.40 -19.39 4.29
CA SER A 72 -3.34 -19.09 5.73
C SER A 72 -2.83 -17.69 6.09
N GLU A 73 -2.05 -17.06 5.21
CA GLU A 73 -1.48 -15.72 5.47
C GLU A 73 -2.40 -14.65 4.84
N PRO A 74 -2.49 -13.42 5.40
CA PRO A 74 -3.42 -12.40 4.90
C PRO A 74 -2.97 -11.74 3.58
N ASP A 75 -1.70 -11.91 3.21
CA ASP A 75 -1.06 -11.33 2.03
C ASP A 75 -1.83 -11.66 0.74
N ILE A 76 -1.93 -10.66 -0.14
CA ILE A 76 -2.53 -10.78 -1.47
C ILE A 76 -1.49 -10.68 -2.59
N LEU A 77 -0.27 -10.25 -2.27
CA LEU A 77 0.86 -10.24 -3.18
C LEU A 77 1.74 -11.45 -2.92
N TYR A 78 1.93 -12.28 -3.94
CA TYR A 78 2.76 -13.46 -3.88
C TYR A 78 4.04 -13.24 -4.67
N LYS A 79 5.17 -13.17 -3.97
CA LYS A 79 6.47 -12.88 -4.59
C LYS A 79 7.09 -14.13 -5.20
N HIS A 80 7.48 -14.07 -6.47
CA HIS A 80 7.99 -15.24 -7.19
C HIS A 80 9.29 -15.78 -6.59
N GLU A 81 10.14 -14.90 -6.04
CA GLU A 81 11.40 -15.24 -5.37
C GLU A 81 11.23 -16.09 -4.11
N PHE A 82 10.02 -16.13 -3.53
CA PHE A 82 9.71 -16.96 -2.36
C PHE A 82 9.00 -18.26 -2.70
N PHE A 83 8.87 -18.59 -3.99
CA PHE A 83 8.25 -19.81 -4.47
C PHE A 83 9.27 -20.75 -5.11
N VAL A 84 9.34 -21.98 -4.61
CA VAL A 84 10.15 -23.06 -5.18
C VAL A 84 9.21 -24.12 -5.76
N PRO A 85 9.12 -24.27 -7.10
CA PRO A 85 8.19 -25.21 -7.72
C PRO A 85 8.56 -26.66 -7.40
N VAL A 86 7.54 -27.52 -7.30
CA VAL A 86 7.77 -28.97 -7.31
C VAL A 86 8.31 -29.39 -8.67
N LYS A 87 9.16 -30.43 -8.70
CA LYS A 87 9.67 -30.99 -9.96
C LYS A 87 8.51 -31.35 -10.90
N GLY A 88 8.53 -30.79 -12.10
CA GLY A 88 7.52 -31.03 -13.14
C GLY A 88 6.33 -30.06 -13.13
N THR A 89 6.32 -29.03 -12.26
CA THR A 89 5.32 -27.95 -12.28
C THR A 89 5.94 -26.63 -12.78
N SER A 90 5.08 -25.70 -13.19
CA SER A 90 5.51 -24.37 -13.64
C SER A 90 6.02 -23.53 -12.46
N ALA A 91 7.08 -22.76 -12.70
CA ALA A 91 7.51 -21.70 -11.79
C ALA A 91 6.62 -20.46 -11.91
N MET A 92 6.58 -19.64 -10.85
CA MET A 92 6.07 -18.27 -10.96
C MET A 92 7.10 -17.43 -11.72
N ALA A 93 6.71 -16.86 -12.86
CA ALA A 93 7.59 -16.00 -13.67
C ALA A 93 7.63 -14.55 -13.16
N GLU A 94 6.62 -14.15 -12.41
CA GLU A 94 6.39 -12.79 -11.93
C GLU A 94 5.61 -12.83 -10.62
N ASN A 95 5.57 -11.70 -9.92
CA ASN A 95 4.77 -11.58 -8.70
C ASN A 95 3.27 -11.63 -9.06
N ILE A 96 2.46 -12.26 -8.23
CA ILE A 96 1.03 -12.45 -8.50
C ILE A 96 0.21 -11.67 -7.49
N ILE A 97 -0.75 -10.86 -7.97
CA ILE A 97 -1.73 -10.16 -7.13
C ILE A 97 -3.03 -10.96 -7.13
N ASP A 98 -3.44 -11.45 -5.97
CA ASP A 98 -4.69 -12.17 -5.75
C ASP A 98 -5.86 -11.21 -5.56
N VAL A 99 -6.41 -10.73 -6.68
CA VAL A 99 -7.46 -9.70 -6.65
C VAL A 99 -8.73 -10.22 -5.99
N LEU A 100 -9.02 -11.52 -6.06
CA LEU A 100 -10.22 -12.07 -5.42
C LEU A 100 -10.07 -12.08 -3.90
N LYS A 101 -8.90 -12.45 -3.38
CA LYS A 101 -8.63 -12.38 -1.93
C LYS A 101 -8.71 -10.95 -1.42
N ALA A 102 -8.18 -9.99 -2.18
CA ALA A 102 -8.26 -8.57 -1.86
C ALA A 102 -9.72 -8.07 -1.76
N VAL A 103 -10.58 -8.49 -2.71
CA VAL A 103 -12.01 -8.15 -2.72
C VAL A 103 -12.74 -8.74 -1.52
N VAL A 104 -12.52 -10.03 -1.20
CA VAL A 104 -13.11 -10.66 0.00
C VAL A 104 -12.68 -9.92 1.26
N ASN A 105 -11.37 -9.69 1.38
CA ASN A 105 -10.78 -8.94 2.48
C ASN A 105 -11.35 -7.52 2.61
N TRP A 106 -11.69 -6.85 1.51
CA TRP A 106 -12.34 -5.53 1.52
C TRP A 106 -13.75 -5.60 2.13
N HIS A 107 -14.58 -6.54 1.68
CA HIS A 107 -15.95 -6.68 2.20
C HIS A 107 -15.96 -7.05 3.69
N ASP A 108 -15.04 -7.89 4.16
CA ASP A 108 -14.91 -8.22 5.58
C ASP A 108 -14.56 -7.00 6.45
N ARG A 109 -13.96 -5.97 5.84
CA ARG A 109 -13.47 -4.75 6.50
C ARG A 109 -14.44 -3.59 6.47
N GLU A 110 -15.45 -3.65 5.63
CA GLU A 110 -16.43 -2.58 5.42
C GLU A 110 -17.05 -2.08 6.75
N LYS A 111 -17.37 -3.01 7.65
CA LYS A 111 -17.89 -2.68 9.00
C LYS A 111 -16.95 -1.85 9.88
N PHE A 112 -15.64 -1.96 9.69
CA PHE A 112 -14.66 -1.15 10.43
C PHE A 112 -14.47 0.22 9.78
N LEU A 113 -14.56 0.29 8.45
CA LEU A 113 -14.53 1.55 7.69
C LEU A 113 -15.68 2.47 8.06
N ARG A 114 -16.88 1.92 8.18
CA ARG A 114 -18.07 2.69 8.57
C ARG A 114 -17.93 3.41 9.91
N LEU A 115 -17.09 2.89 10.81
CA LEU A 115 -16.83 3.51 12.12
C LEU A 115 -15.79 4.63 12.07
N LEU A 116 -15.10 4.81 10.94
CA LEU A 116 -14.00 5.75 10.80
C LEU A 116 -14.39 7.03 10.05
N PHE A 117 -15.36 6.97 9.15
CA PHE A 117 -15.76 8.10 8.31
C PHE A 117 -17.15 8.58 8.70
N TYR A 118 -17.40 9.89 8.58
CA TYR A 118 -18.76 10.42 8.67
C TYR A 118 -19.64 9.77 7.59
N ASP A 119 -20.92 9.55 7.88
CA ASP A 119 -21.80 8.70 7.06
C ASP A 119 -21.80 9.12 5.57
N ASP A 120 -21.91 10.42 5.28
CA ASP A 120 -21.89 10.93 3.90
C ASP A 120 -20.57 10.60 3.17
N TYR A 121 -19.42 10.64 3.86
CA TYR A 121 -18.12 10.31 3.25
C TYR A 121 -17.90 8.82 3.12
N TYR A 122 -18.42 8.02 4.07
CA TYR A 122 -18.45 6.57 3.92
C TYR A 122 -19.25 6.16 2.66
N ASP A 123 -20.40 6.78 2.44
CA ASP A 123 -21.24 6.52 1.26
C ASP A 123 -20.53 6.95 -0.03
N VAL A 124 -19.81 8.08 -0.04
CA VAL A 124 -18.97 8.48 -1.19
C VAL A 124 -17.90 7.44 -1.50
N ILE A 125 -17.17 6.95 -0.49
CA ILE A 125 -16.12 5.93 -0.66
C ILE A 125 -16.72 4.66 -1.26
N THR A 126 -17.76 4.11 -0.64
CA THR A 126 -18.35 2.83 -1.03
C THR A 126 -19.04 2.89 -2.39
N THR A 127 -19.72 4.00 -2.70
CA THR A 127 -20.39 4.18 -4.00
C THR A 127 -19.39 4.28 -5.16
N ARG A 128 -18.24 4.93 -4.97
CA ARG A 128 -17.22 5.08 -6.02
C ARG A 128 -16.39 3.81 -6.24
N LEU A 129 -16.25 2.96 -5.22
CA LEU A 129 -15.45 1.74 -5.29
C LEU A 129 -16.19 0.55 -5.91
N GLU A 130 -16.84 0.79 -7.04
CA GLU A 130 -17.31 -0.26 -7.95
C GLU A 130 -16.11 -0.93 -8.67
N ASN A 131 -16.29 -2.19 -9.10
CA ASN A 131 -15.26 -3.00 -9.76
C ASN A 131 -13.92 -3.04 -9.01
N LEU A 132 -13.96 -3.44 -7.73
CA LEU A 132 -12.79 -3.56 -6.86
C LEU A 132 -11.63 -4.38 -7.45
N LYS A 133 -11.90 -5.37 -8.31
CA LYS A 133 -10.83 -6.18 -8.94
C LYS A 133 -9.88 -5.31 -9.76
N LEU A 134 -10.44 -4.38 -10.53
CA LEU A 134 -9.69 -3.43 -11.35
C LEU A 134 -8.91 -2.44 -10.48
N VAL A 135 -9.58 -1.91 -9.45
CA VAL A 135 -9.00 -0.94 -8.52
C VAL A 135 -7.81 -1.53 -7.77
N VAL A 136 -7.96 -2.74 -7.22
CA VAL A 136 -6.89 -3.49 -6.54
C VAL A 136 -5.70 -3.71 -7.47
N ALA A 137 -5.95 -4.19 -8.69
CA ALA A 137 -4.88 -4.51 -9.63
C ALA A 137 -4.06 -3.26 -9.99
N ASN A 138 -4.75 -2.16 -10.31
CA ASN A 138 -4.10 -0.89 -10.63
C ASN A 138 -3.37 -0.31 -9.43
N GLU A 139 -3.95 -0.34 -8.23
CA GLU A 139 -3.32 0.19 -7.02
C GLU A 139 -1.99 -0.52 -6.74
N TYR A 140 -1.94 -1.85 -6.83
CA TYR A 140 -0.70 -2.60 -6.67
C TYR A 140 0.34 -2.30 -7.75
N TYR A 141 -0.06 -2.16 -9.00
CA TYR A 141 0.86 -1.77 -10.07
C TYR A 141 1.52 -0.41 -9.79
N LEU A 142 0.72 0.56 -9.35
CA LEU A 142 1.17 1.92 -9.07
C LEU A 142 2.02 1.99 -7.79
N HIS A 143 1.62 1.28 -6.73
CA HIS A 143 2.36 1.17 -5.48
C HIS A 143 3.76 0.60 -5.71
N GLU A 144 3.85 -0.50 -6.45
CA GLU A 144 5.14 -1.16 -6.72
C GLU A 144 6.04 -0.32 -7.63
N ALA A 145 5.47 0.52 -8.51
CA ALA A 145 6.24 1.52 -9.23
C ALA A 145 6.83 2.59 -8.30
N GLY A 146 6.07 2.99 -7.27
CA GLY A 146 6.50 3.96 -6.26
C GLY A 146 7.76 3.53 -5.49
N HIS A 147 7.93 2.23 -5.24
CA HIS A 147 9.14 1.68 -4.62
C HIS A 147 10.43 1.89 -5.41
N PHE A 148 10.33 2.15 -6.73
CA PHE A 148 11.50 2.28 -7.60
C PHE A 148 11.92 3.72 -7.86
N LEU A 149 11.20 4.71 -7.32
CA LEU A 149 11.64 6.10 -7.37
C LEU A 149 12.67 6.40 -6.28
N GLY A 150 13.67 7.22 -6.60
CA GLY A 150 14.76 7.60 -5.70
C GLY A 150 15.69 6.44 -5.38
N TYR A 151 16.03 6.29 -4.10
CA TYR A 151 16.77 5.14 -3.62
C TYR A 151 15.83 3.93 -3.55
N ASP A 152 15.88 3.07 -4.57
CA ASP A 152 14.90 2.01 -4.73
C ASP A 152 14.96 0.94 -3.62
N VAL A 153 13.82 0.29 -3.40
CA VAL A 153 13.66 -0.69 -2.32
C VAL A 153 14.63 -1.88 -2.40
N LEU A 154 15.04 -2.30 -3.60
CA LEU A 154 15.92 -3.47 -3.76
C LEU A 154 17.34 -3.12 -3.30
N ASN A 155 17.84 -1.96 -3.72
CA ASN A 155 19.13 -1.46 -3.24
C ASN A 155 19.09 -1.16 -1.73
N LYS A 156 17.99 -0.59 -1.21
CA LYS A 156 17.79 -0.42 0.26
C LYS A 156 17.94 -1.73 1.02
N TYR A 157 17.35 -2.83 0.54
CA TYR A 157 17.54 -4.14 1.16
C TYR A 157 18.97 -4.65 1.06
N GLY A 158 19.61 -4.50 -0.11
CA GLY A 158 20.98 -4.93 -0.36
C GLY A 158 22.02 -4.23 0.53
N ASP A 159 21.84 -2.94 0.74
CA ASP A 159 22.77 -2.07 1.48
C ASP A 159 22.49 -2.03 3.00
N GLY A 160 21.51 -2.81 3.48
CA GLY A 160 21.18 -2.90 4.90
C GLY A 160 20.46 -1.67 5.47
N TYR A 161 19.86 -0.82 4.61
CA TYR A 161 19.13 0.39 4.99
C TYR A 161 18.07 0.13 6.08
N PHE A 162 17.32 -0.97 5.95
CA PHE A 162 16.29 -1.37 6.92
C PHE A 162 16.84 -2.12 8.15
N SER A 163 18.15 -2.29 8.29
CA SER A 163 18.79 -3.11 9.32
C SER A 163 19.91 -2.40 10.08
N LEU A 164 19.64 -1.16 10.52
CA LEU A 164 20.63 -0.34 11.23
C LEU A 164 21.19 -1.06 12.48
N GLY A 165 22.50 -1.24 12.52
CA GLY A 165 23.17 -1.97 13.61
C GLY A 165 22.79 -3.46 13.69
N GLY A 166 22.33 -4.06 12.58
CA GLY A 166 21.96 -5.48 12.49
C GLY A 166 20.56 -5.82 13.02
N LYS A 167 19.74 -4.82 13.36
CA LYS A 167 18.34 -4.99 13.78
C LYS A 167 17.40 -4.34 12.79
N VAL A 168 16.28 -5.00 12.52
CA VAL A 168 15.25 -4.47 11.62
C VAL A 168 14.68 -3.16 12.19
N ALA A 169 14.79 -2.09 11.41
CA ALA A 169 14.24 -0.77 11.70
C ALA A 169 12.84 -0.65 11.06
N TRP A 170 11.82 -1.16 11.77
CA TRP A 170 10.43 -1.20 11.27
C TRP A 170 9.88 0.16 10.84
N SER A 171 10.26 1.25 11.53
CA SER A 171 9.86 2.61 11.15
C SER A 171 10.28 2.99 9.73
N LEU A 172 11.45 2.55 9.29
CA LEU A 172 11.95 2.80 7.94
C LEU A 172 11.20 1.98 6.90
N ILE A 173 10.84 0.75 7.24
CA ILE A 173 9.99 -0.10 6.38
C ILE A 173 8.62 0.56 6.22
N TYR A 174 7.99 1.03 7.30
CA TYR A 174 6.70 1.70 7.21
C TYR A 174 6.78 3.02 6.42
N LEU A 175 7.88 3.78 6.55
CA LEU A 175 8.06 4.98 5.74
C LEU A 175 8.21 4.64 4.26
N GLU A 176 8.91 3.56 3.92
CA GLU A 176 9.04 3.11 2.53
C GLU A 176 7.69 2.71 1.91
N GLU A 177 6.85 1.99 2.65
CA GLU A 177 5.49 1.62 2.21
C GLU A 177 4.61 2.86 2.00
N LEU A 178 4.68 3.84 2.91
CA LEU A 178 3.97 5.11 2.74
C LEU A 178 4.49 5.88 1.53
N ARG A 179 5.81 5.97 1.35
CA ARG A 179 6.43 6.66 0.23
C ARG A 179 5.96 6.07 -1.10
N ALA A 180 5.89 4.74 -1.18
CA ALA A 180 5.34 4.02 -2.33
C ALA A 180 3.84 4.35 -2.56
N ASP A 181 3.02 4.38 -1.51
CA ASP A 181 1.61 4.81 -1.59
C ASP A 181 1.45 6.21 -2.17
N LEU A 182 2.24 7.18 -1.69
CA LEU A 182 2.13 8.57 -2.12
C LEU A 182 2.60 8.76 -3.57
N HIS A 183 3.66 8.06 -3.98
CA HIS A 183 4.08 8.04 -5.39
C HIS A 183 3.06 7.36 -6.30
N ALA A 184 2.38 6.32 -5.81
CA ALA A 184 1.30 5.65 -6.53
C ALA A 184 0.19 6.63 -6.91
N PHE A 185 -0.08 7.65 -6.07
CA PHE A 185 -1.05 8.70 -6.39
C PHE A 185 -0.59 9.56 -7.59
N GLY A 186 0.69 9.92 -7.65
CA GLY A 186 1.27 10.63 -8.79
C GLY A 186 1.13 9.86 -10.09
N PHE A 187 1.55 8.59 -10.09
CA PHE A 187 1.37 7.70 -11.25
C PHE A 187 -0.11 7.48 -11.60
N GLY A 188 -0.99 7.36 -10.60
CA GLY A 188 -2.42 7.22 -10.79
C GLY A 188 -3.02 8.40 -11.55
N VAL A 189 -2.68 9.63 -11.16
CA VAL A 189 -3.11 10.86 -11.85
C VAL A 189 -2.56 10.94 -13.29
N GLN A 190 -1.34 10.44 -13.51
CA GLN A 190 -0.71 10.45 -14.83
C GLN A 190 -1.29 9.41 -15.80
N LEU A 191 -1.55 8.19 -15.33
CA LEU A 191 -1.81 7.03 -16.18
C LEU A 191 -3.27 6.63 -16.30
N LEU A 192 -4.11 7.03 -15.34
CA LEU A 192 -5.52 6.65 -15.29
C LEU A 192 -6.43 7.80 -15.68
N ALA A 193 -7.64 7.45 -16.15
CA ALA A 193 -8.71 8.43 -16.21
C ALA A 193 -9.04 8.97 -14.81
N ALA A 194 -9.47 10.24 -14.73
CA ALA A 194 -9.76 10.96 -13.48
C ALA A 194 -10.54 10.12 -12.45
N GLU A 195 -11.68 9.55 -12.86
CA GLU A 195 -12.51 8.72 -11.98
C GLU A 195 -11.82 7.44 -11.51
N GLN A 196 -10.95 6.84 -12.34
CA GLN A 196 -10.18 5.66 -11.93
C GLN A 196 -9.06 6.01 -10.95
N ALA A 197 -8.36 7.12 -11.16
CA ALA A 197 -7.35 7.62 -10.23
C ALA A 197 -7.94 7.89 -8.84
N VAL A 198 -9.11 8.54 -8.78
CA VAL A 198 -9.84 8.77 -7.51
C VAL A 198 -10.16 7.46 -6.79
N LYS A 199 -10.57 6.41 -7.53
CA LYS A 199 -10.81 5.09 -6.94
C LYS A 199 -9.56 4.49 -6.31
N ILE A 200 -8.37 4.69 -6.91
CA ILE A 200 -7.10 4.25 -6.31
C ILE A 200 -6.88 4.94 -4.97
N PHE A 201 -7.03 6.26 -4.92
CA PHE A 201 -6.86 7.03 -3.69
C PHE A 201 -7.84 6.60 -2.59
N LEU A 202 -9.14 6.52 -2.90
CA LEU A 202 -10.16 6.14 -1.93
C LEU A 202 -9.99 4.70 -1.45
N TYR A 203 -9.61 3.78 -2.34
CA TYR A 203 -9.31 2.40 -1.98
C TYR A 203 -8.10 2.31 -1.06
N ASN A 204 -6.99 2.97 -1.39
CA ASN A 204 -5.78 2.96 -0.57
C ASN A 204 -6.05 3.57 0.82
N LEU A 205 -6.71 4.73 0.87
CA LEU A 205 -7.13 5.39 2.10
C LEU A 205 -7.92 4.42 3.00
N ALA A 206 -9.03 3.89 2.47
CA ALA A 206 -9.86 2.95 3.21
C ALA A 206 -9.07 1.68 3.58
N LEU A 207 -8.26 1.13 2.70
CA LEU A 207 -7.45 -0.05 3.01
C LEU A 207 -6.52 0.20 4.20
N ARG A 208 -5.74 1.28 4.19
CA ARG A 208 -4.77 1.60 5.25
C ARG A 208 -5.45 1.84 6.59
N PHE A 209 -6.48 2.69 6.63
CA PHE A 209 -7.20 2.99 7.87
C PHE A 209 -8.06 1.80 8.36
N GLY A 210 -8.79 1.15 7.46
CA GLY A 210 -9.71 0.05 7.77
C GLY A 210 -9.01 -1.20 8.28
N VAL A 211 -7.91 -1.62 7.66
CA VAL A 211 -7.10 -2.75 8.14
C VAL A 211 -6.50 -2.45 9.50
N HIS A 212 -5.99 -1.22 9.69
CA HIS A 212 -5.40 -0.83 10.96
C HIS A 212 -6.43 -0.88 12.09
N ARG A 213 -7.62 -0.31 11.84
CA ARG A 213 -8.75 -0.35 12.76
C ARG A 213 -9.22 -1.77 13.06
N GLN A 214 -9.34 -2.62 12.04
CA GLN A 214 -9.67 -4.03 12.21
C GLN A 214 -8.65 -4.69 13.15
N GLY A 215 -7.36 -4.57 12.86
CA GLY A 215 -6.29 -5.21 13.65
C GLY A 215 -6.33 -4.83 15.12
N ILE A 216 -6.54 -3.54 15.43
CA ILE A 216 -6.63 -3.06 16.82
C ILE A 216 -7.84 -3.68 17.50
N VAL A 217 -9.02 -3.61 16.87
CA VAL A 217 -10.28 -4.04 17.48
C VAL A 217 -10.32 -5.56 17.66
N THR A 218 -9.81 -6.34 16.70
CA THR A 218 -9.97 -7.80 16.72
C THR A 218 -8.80 -8.54 17.37
N ALA A 219 -7.60 -7.95 17.35
CA ALA A 219 -6.38 -8.64 17.76
C ALA A 219 -5.42 -7.78 18.58
N ASN A 220 -5.77 -6.53 18.88
CA ASN A 220 -4.90 -5.56 19.57
C ASN A 220 -3.51 -5.42 18.91
N ILE A 221 -3.49 -5.42 17.58
CA ILE A 221 -2.29 -5.24 16.76
C ILE A 221 -2.48 -4.10 15.77
N ALA A 222 -1.37 -3.52 15.31
CA ALA A 222 -1.33 -2.53 14.24
C ALA A 222 -0.72 -3.16 12.97
N PRO A 223 -1.50 -3.77 12.06
CA PRO A 223 -0.96 -4.57 10.96
C PRO A 223 -0.09 -3.77 9.98
N TYR A 224 -0.42 -2.48 9.77
CA TYR A 224 0.36 -1.56 8.93
C TYR A 224 1.32 -0.66 9.71
N GLY A 225 1.54 -0.93 11.01
CA GLY A 225 2.38 -0.10 11.86
C GLY A 225 2.02 1.38 11.75
N LEU A 226 3.01 2.20 11.39
CA LEU A 226 2.89 3.66 11.32
C LEU A 226 2.29 4.21 10.01
N VAL A 227 2.11 3.39 8.96
CA VAL A 227 1.66 3.88 7.64
C VAL A 227 0.36 4.69 7.72
N PRO A 228 -0.72 4.22 8.38
CA PRO A 228 -1.99 4.97 8.39
C PRO A 228 -1.90 6.26 9.24
N TYR A 229 -1.07 6.27 10.27
CA TYR A 229 -0.82 7.47 11.07
C TYR A 229 -0.06 8.54 10.27
N MET A 230 1.01 8.14 9.57
CA MET A 230 1.77 9.09 8.75
C MET A 230 0.94 9.60 7.56
N LEU A 231 0.11 8.75 6.95
CA LEU A 231 -0.86 9.18 5.93
C LEU A 231 -1.87 10.18 6.51
N PHE A 232 -2.38 9.93 7.72
CA PHE A 232 -3.25 10.88 8.44
C PHE A 232 -2.57 12.24 8.64
N CYS A 233 -1.33 12.27 9.13
CA CYS A 233 -0.58 13.52 9.30
C CYS A 233 -0.47 14.31 7.99
N ILE A 234 -0.06 13.65 6.90
CA ILE A 234 0.10 14.31 5.59
C ILE A 234 -1.23 14.88 5.09
N LEU A 235 -2.30 14.09 5.17
CA LEU A 235 -3.61 14.54 4.70
C LEU A 235 -4.21 15.65 5.58
N ARG A 236 -3.85 15.71 6.87
CA ARG A 236 -4.18 16.83 7.75
C ARG A 236 -3.39 18.08 7.44
N GLU A 237 -2.09 17.95 7.17
CA GLU A 237 -1.21 19.07 6.80
C GLU A 237 -1.65 19.73 5.49
N ILE A 238 -2.13 18.92 4.53
CA ILE A 238 -2.77 19.40 3.30
C ILE A 238 -4.14 20.07 3.58
N GLY A 239 -4.75 19.83 4.74
CA GLY A 239 -6.11 20.28 5.06
C GLY A 239 -7.19 19.46 4.36
N TYR A 240 -6.87 18.25 3.90
CA TYR A 240 -7.83 17.34 3.28
C TYR A 240 -8.65 16.58 4.32
N LEU A 241 -8.00 16.06 5.37
CA LEU A 241 -8.66 15.35 6.46
C LEU A 241 -8.81 16.24 7.70
N SER A 242 -9.93 16.06 8.38
CA SER A 242 -10.15 16.56 9.74
C SER A 242 -10.89 15.52 10.57
N VAL A 243 -10.73 15.60 11.89
CA VAL A 243 -11.48 14.78 12.85
C VAL A 243 -12.58 15.62 13.48
N ILE A 244 -13.81 15.11 13.45
CA ILE A 244 -14.95 15.72 14.13
C ILE A 244 -15.60 14.72 15.08
N TRP A 245 -16.37 15.22 16.04
CA TRP A 245 -17.21 14.39 16.91
C TRP A 245 -18.61 14.23 16.30
N SER A 246 -19.00 13.00 16.01
CA SER A 246 -20.33 12.64 15.54
C SER A 246 -20.91 11.52 16.40
N HIS A 247 -22.12 11.69 16.91
CA HIS A 247 -22.79 10.70 17.77
C HIS A 247 -21.92 10.13 18.92
N GLY A 248 -21.10 10.99 19.54
CA GLY A 248 -20.22 10.61 20.66
C GLY A 248 -18.96 9.83 20.27
N GLN A 249 -18.60 9.79 18.98
CA GLN A 249 -17.37 9.16 18.50
C GLN A 249 -16.61 10.09 17.53
N PRO A 250 -15.27 10.02 17.54
CA PRO A 250 -14.45 10.71 16.54
C PRO A 250 -14.59 10.03 15.18
N VAL A 251 -14.77 10.83 14.13
CA VAL A 251 -14.85 10.38 12.73
C VAL A 251 -14.08 11.32 11.81
N LEU A 252 -13.63 10.79 10.68
CA LEU A 252 -12.96 11.52 9.62
C LEU A 252 -13.96 12.22 8.69
N THR A 253 -13.61 13.43 8.29
CA THR A 253 -14.28 14.20 7.23
C THR A 253 -13.29 14.66 6.17
N PHE A 254 -13.78 14.83 4.95
CA PHE A 254 -13.04 15.42 3.83
C PHE A 254 -13.37 16.90 3.70
N SER A 255 -12.39 17.71 3.32
CA SER A 255 -12.66 19.11 2.94
C SER A 255 -13.31 19.22 1.56
N ASP A 256 -12.96 18.33 0.64
CA ASP A 256 -13.54 18.26 -0.71
C ASP A 256 -13.56 16.81 -1.23
N ALA A 257 -14.76 16.24 -1.37
CA ALA A 257 -14.94 14.88 -1.87
C ALA A 257 -15.19 14.81 -3.39
N THR A 258 -15.03 15.92 -4.12
CA THR A 258 -15.17 15.95 -5.58
C THR A 258 -13.99 15.26 -6.27
N THR A 259 -14.18 14.88 -7.54
CA THR A 259 -13.10 14.25 -8.33
C THR A 259 -11.90 15.18 -8.46
N ASP A 260 -12.11 16.46 -8.76
CA ASP A 260 -11.01 17.43 -8.92
C ASP A 260 -10.28 17.69 -7.59
N GLY A 261 -11.02 17.81 -6.48
CA GLY A 261 -10.44 17.95 -5.13
C GLY A 261 -9.55 16.76 -4.76
N ILE A 262 -10.02 15.53 -4.99
CA ILE A 262 -9.23 14.33 -4.69
C ILE A 262 -8.01 14.23 -5.61
N LEU A 263 -8.14 14.53 -6.90
CA LEU A 263 -6.98 14.55 -7.82
C LEU A 263 -5.94 15.59 -7.41
N GLN A 264 -6.37 16.73 -6.88
CA GLN A 264 -5.45 17.74 -6.35
C GLN A 264 -4.68 17.21 -5.13
N VAL A 265 -5.37 16.58 -4.18
CA VAL A 265 -4.76 15.95 -3.00
C VAL A 265 -3.77 14.86 -3.39
N MET A 266 -4.12 14.03 -4.37
CA MET A 266 -3.21 13.01 -4.93
C MET A 266 -1.89 13.62 -5.44
N ARG A 267 -1.96 14.75 -6.17
CA ARG A 267 -0.77 15.46 -6.65
C ARG A 267 0.06 16.04 -5.51
N GLU A 268 -0.60 16.61 -4.49
CA GLU A 268 0.09 17.18 -3.34
C GLU A 268 0.77 16.11 -2.49
N CYS A 269 0.12 14.97 -2.28
CA CYS A 269 0.73 13.79 -1.65
C CYS A 269 1.99 13.32 -2.40
N ALA A 270 1.91 13.20 -3.73
CA ALA A 270 3.06 12.82 -4.56
C ALA A 270 4.19 13.85 -4.44
N ALA A 271 3.87 15.15 -4.52
CA ALA A 271 4.87 16.22 -4.36
C ALA A 271 5.54 16.22 -2.97
N ILE A 272 4.80 15.87 -1.90
CA ILE A 272 5.37 15.69 -0.57
C ILE A 272 6.33 14.50 -0.54
N ALA A 273 5.95 13.36 -1.11
CA ALA A 273 6.82 12.18 -1.18
C ALA A 273 8.10 12.46 -1.97
N GLU A 274 8.00 13.19 -3.09
CA GLU A 274 9.14 13.64 -3.86
C GLU A 274 10.05 14.55 -3.05
N SER A 275 9.51 15.61 -2.44
CA SER A 275 10.31 16.66 -1.81
C SER A 275 10.84 16.32 -0.41
N GLN A 276 10.09 15.54 0.38
CA GLN A 276 10.40 15.29 1.79
C GLN A 276 10.95 13.89 2.07
N MET A 277 10.78 12.93 1.16
CA MET A 277 11.25 11.55 1.34
C MET A 277 12.27 11.18 0.27
N THR A 278 11.94 11.41 -1.01
CA THR A 278 12.71 10.88 -2.13
C THR A 278 13.92 11.75 -2.47
N ALA A 279 13.73 13.05 -2.67
CA ALA A 279 14.84 13.98 -2.96
C ALA A 279 15.88 14.02 -1.83
N PRO A 280 15.52 14.01 -0.53
CA PRO A 280 16.49 13.93 0.55
C PRO A 280 17.38 12.68 0.52
N GLU A 281 16.82 11.51 0.18
CA GLU A 281 17.58 10.26 0.01
C GLU A 281 18.54 10.30 -1.18
N LEU A 282 18.39 11.24 -2.12
CA LEU A 282 19.26 11.38 -3.29
C LEU A 282 20.45 12.33 -3.07
N TYR A 283 20.54 13.02 -1.92
CA TYR A 283 21.65 13.94 -1.64
C TYR A 283 22.95 13.24 -1.24
N THR A 284 22.88 11.97 -0.87
CA THR A 284 24.02 11.17 -0.43
C THR A 284 23.97 9.77 -1.04
N GLN A 285 25.13 9.12 -1.11
CA GLN A 285 25.26 7.72 -1.51
C GLN A 285 25.45 6.79 -0.30
N ASP A 286 25.58 7.34 0.90
CA ASP A 286 25.71 6.56 2.14
C ASP A 286 24.34 6.08 2.62
N SER A 287 24.12 4.76 2.60
CA SER A 287 22.85 4.15 3.02
C SER A 287 22.49 4.44 4.48
N MET A 288 23.49 4.59 5.36
CA MET A 288 23.29 4.94 6.76
C MET A 288 22.78 6.38 6.90
N GLU A 289 23.36 7.30 6.14
CA GLU A 289 22.94 8.71 6.14
C GLU A 289 21.51 8.86 5.61
N CYS A 290 21.17 8.19 4.51
CA CYS A 290 19.78 8.13 4.01
C CYS A 290 18.82 7.62 5.09
N ALA A 291 19.19 6.55 5.80
CA ALA A 291 18.35 5.95 6.83
C ALA A 291 18.14 6.88 8.03
N LEU A 292 19.15 7.68 8.40
CA LEU A 292 19.05 8.68 9.46
C LEU A 292 18.13 9.85 9.05
N ILE A 293 18.21 10.32 7.80
CA ILE A 293 17.31 11.35 7.26
C ILE A 293 15.86 10.87 7.32
N ALA A 294 15.60 9.67 6.84
CA ALA A 294 14.28 9.05 6.86
C ALA A 294 13.76 8.81 8.29
N ALA A 295 14.62 8.36 9.20
CA ALA A 295 14.26 8.22 10.62
C ALA A 295 13.91 9.56 11.27
N ALA A 296 14.62 10.64 10.93
CA ALA A 296 14.33 11.98 11.41
C ALA A 296 12.94 12.46 10.94
N TYR A 297 12.56 12.16 9.69
CA TYR A 297 11.22 12.44 9.19
C TYR A 297 10.13 11.72 10.00
N VAL A 298 10.29 10.41 10.23
CA VAL A 298 9.31 9.65 11.05
C VAL A 298 9.21 10.23 12.46
N ARG A 299 10.35 10.54 13.08
CA ARG A 299 10.38 11.14 14.43
C ARG A 299 9.67 12.48 14.46
N GLN A 300 9.90 13.35 13.49
CA GLN A 300 9.23 14.65 13.41
C GLN A 300 7.71 14.49 13.39
N LYS A 301 7.17 13.51 12.65
CA LYS A 301 5.73 13.24 12.65
C LYS A 301 5.24 12.78 14.01
N LEU A 302 5.96 11.86 14.67
CA LEU A 302 5.61 11.34 16.00
C LEU A 302 5.70 12.39 17.13
N GLU A 303 6.41 13.49 16.92
CA GLU A 303 6.50 14.60 17.87
C GLU A 303 5.26 15.53 17.85
N ASP A 304 4.36 15.40 16.87
CA ASP A 304 3.07 16.09 16.85
C ASP A 304 2.07 15.42 17.81
N SER A 305 2.09 15.87 19.07
CA SER A 305 1.22 15.34 20.13
C SER A 305 -0.27 15.44 19.80
N ASN A 306 -0.69 16.48 19.08
CA ASN A 306 -2.09 16.67 18.72
C ASN A 306 -2.51 15.63 17.67
N ALA A 307 -1.67 15.38 16.67
CA ALA A 307 -1.94 14.33 15.69
C ALA A 307 -1.94 12.93 16.32
N VAL A 308 -1.01 12.65 17.25
CA VAL A 308 -0.98 11.38 17.98
C VAL A 308 -2.28 11.18 18.76
N GLU A 309 -2.74 12.19 19.50
CA GLU A 309 -3.97 12.11 20.29
C GLU A 309 -5.20 11.89 19.41
N GLU A 310 -5.39 12.72 18.38
CA GLU A 310 -6.54 12.59 17.48
C GLU A 310 -6.58 11.23 16.77
N PHE A 311 -5.44 10.75 16.28
CA PHE A 311 -5.37 9.45 15.60
C PHE A 311 -5.64 8.31 16.58
N SER A 312 -5.10 8.37 17.80
CA SER A 312 -5.33 7.35 18.84
C SER A 312 -6.80 7.26 19.22
N LEU A 313 -7.48 8.41 19.36
CA LEU A 313 -8.92 8.51 19.59
C LEU A 313 -9.72 7.89 18.44
N LEU A 314 -9.41 8.26 17.20
CA LEU A 314 -10.04 7.71 15.99
C LEU A 314 -9.89 6.19 15.90
N MET A 315 -8.69 5.69 16.22
CA MET A 315 -8.37 4.26 16.18
C MET A 315 -8.86 3.50 17.41
N ARG A 316 -9.41 4.17 18.43
CA ARG A 316 -9.67 3.67 19.79
C ARG A 316 -8.53 2.80 20.33
N GLN A 317 -7.29 3.23 20.09
CA GLN A 317 -6.16 2.62 20.77
C GLN A 317 -6.13 3.17 22.21
N PRO A 318 -6.01 2.32 23.24
CA PRO A 318 -5.74 2.82 24.58
C PRO A 318 -4.40 3.54 24.55
N PHE A 319 -4.34 4.75 25.09
CA PHE A 319 -3.06 5.41 25.37
C PHE A 319 -2.27 4.50 26.32
N SER A 320 -1.19 3.90 25.83
CA SER A 320 -0.16 3.38 26.72
C SER A 320 0.84 4.51 26.95
N GLU A 321 0.83 5.05 28.18
CA GLU A 321 1.91 5.89 28.70
C GLU A 321 3.27 5.21 28.62
#